data_AF-A0A2T0W351-F1
#
_entry.id   AF-A0A2T0W351-F1
#
_cell.length_a   1.000
_cell.length_b   1.000
_cell.length_c   1.000
_cell.angle_alpha   90.00
_cell.angle_beta   90.00
_cell.angle_gamma   90.00
#
_symmetry.space_group_name_H-M   'P 1'
#
loop_
_entity.id
_entity.type
_entity.pdbx_description
1 polymer ?
#
loop_
_entity_poly.entity_id
_entity_poly.type
_entity_poly.pdbx_seq_one_letter_code
_entity_poly.pdbx_strand_id
1 'polypeptide(L)'
;MDAQPLGMLAHALREEGYRIVCFFDANIFFTLTEHGGVGAQTRHSFSVLADIFGLEGNEIYVVPSGVQADGYVLESLKYLPISFAVTNDRFRDYEALYPAVMKSNQWRKGVVFSKGEVKLLQHRFSVTLKIDRQ
;
A
#
# COMPACT_ATOMS: atom_id res chain seq x y z
N MET A 1 15.59 -4.18 5.03
CA MET A 1 14.49 -3.54 5.79
C MET A 1 13.18 -3.99 5.15
N ASP A 2 12.26 -4.57 5.91
CA ASP A 2 11.07 -5.29 5.36
C ASP A 2 10.09 -4.41 4.55
N ALA A 3 10.25 -3.08 4.63
CA ALA A 3 9.43 -2.09 3.94
C ALA A 3 9.85 -1.78 2.48
N GLN A 4 11.04 -2.23 2.05
CA GLN A 4 11.60 -1.90 0.73
C GLN A 4 10.64 -2.17 -0.46
N PRO A 5 9.88 -3.28 -0.50
CA PRO A 5 8.98 -3.54 -1.62
C PRO A 5 7.87 -2.51 -1.80
N LEU A 6 7.40 -1.87 -0.72
CA LEU A 6 6.36 -0.84 -0.81
C LEU A 6 6.90 0.39 -1.54
N GLY A 7 8.05 0.91 -1.11
CA GLY A 7 8.70 2.06 -1.74
C GLY A 7 9.07 1.82 -3.20
N MET A 8 9.54 0.61 -3.52
CA MET A 8 9.81 0.22 -4.90
C MET A 8 8.54 0.25 -5.78
N LEU A 9 7.43 -0.29 -5.28
CA LEU A 9 6.16 -0.29 -6.01
C LEU A 9 5.60 1.11 -6.16
N ALA A 10 5.61 1.91 -5.08
CA ALA A 10 5.17 3.30 -5.09
C ALA A 10 5.98 4.12 -6.11
N HIS A 11 7.30 4.00 -6.08
CA HIS A 11 8.17 4.67 -7.05
C HIS A 11 7.89 4.24 -8.49
N ALA A 12 7.79 2.93 -8.76
CA ALA A 12 7.52 2.42 -10.10
C ALA A 12 6.16 2.90 -10.66
N LEU A 13 5.12 2.91 -9.82
CA LEU A 13 3.82 3.44 -10.21
C LEU A 13 3.87 4.97 -10.41
N ARG A 14 4.64 5.69 -9.59
CA ARG A 14 4.82 7.14 -9.75
C ARG A 14 5.49 7.49 -11.08
N GLU A 15 6.52 6.75 -11.49
CA GLU A 15 7.20 6.91 -12.79
C GLU A 15 6.26 6.66 -13.98
N GLU A 16 5.21 5.84 -13.80
CA GLU A 16 4.18 5.62 -14.80
C GLU A 16 3.03 6.66 -14.76
N GLY A 17 3.14 7.66 -13.88
CA GLY A 17 2.20 8.78 -13.78
C GLY A 17 1.04 8.56 -12.81
N TYR A 18 1.06 7.50 -12.01
CA TYR A 18 0.04 7.29 -10.98
C TYR A 18 0.28 8.20 -9.77
N ARG A 19 -0.82 8.68 -9.17
CA ARG A 19 -0.78 9.29 -7.83
C ARG A 19 -0.93 8.19 -6.79
N ILE A 20 -0.07 8.21 -5.78
CA ILE A 20 -0.04 7.17 -4.76
C ILE A 20 -0.71 7.67 -3.49
N VAL A 21 -1.49 6.79 -2.85
CA VAL A 21 -1.97 6.97 -1.49
C VAL A 21 -1.88 5.62 -0.78
N CYS A 22 -1.15 5.59 0.33
CA CYS A 22 -1.02 4.45 1.21
C CYS A 22 -1.83 4.71 2.49
N PHE A 23 -2.81 3.84 2.71
CA PHE A 23 -3.62 3.83 3.93
C PHE A 23 -2.98 2.91 4.96
N PHE A 24 -2.74 3.42 6.16
CA PHE A 24 -2.19 2.67 7.28
C PHE A 24 -3.18 2.66 8.44
N ASP A 25 -3.26 1.53 9.15
CA ASP A 25 -4.00 1.45 10.41
C ASP A 25 -3.39 2.36 11.48
N ALA A 26 -4.22 2.78 12.45
CA ALA A 26 -3.80 3.67 13.53
C ALA A 26 -2.65 3.09 14.40
N ASN A 27 -2.44 1.78 14.36
CA ASN A 27 -1.41 1.06 15.12
C ASN A 27 -0.08 0.90 14.35
N ILE A 28 0.09 1.49 13.16
CA ILE A 28 1.26 1.28 12.30
C ILE A 28 2.60 1.49 13.01
N PHE A 29 2.73 2.51 13.87
CA PHE A 29 3.97 2.76 14.61
C PHE A 29 4.29 1.66 15.63
N PHE A 30 3.26 1.07 16.24
CA PHE A 30 3.42 -0.06 17.16
C PHE A 30 3.93 -1.27 16.38
N THR A 31 3.29 -1.59 15.25
CA THR A 31 3.72 -2.67 14.35
C THR A 31 5.16 -2.47 13.87
N LEU A 32 5.53 -1.26 13.46
CA LEU A 32 6.91 -0.95 13.05
C LEU A 32 7.91 -1.12 14.19
N THR A 33 7.52 -0.80 15.43
CA THR A 33 8.40 -0.99 16.60
C THR A 33 8.61 -2.46 16.89
N GLU A 34 7.55 -3.28 16.87
CA GLU A 34 7.62 -4.72 17.12
C GLU A 34 8.47 -5.46 16.08
N HIS A 35 8.38 -5.04 14.81
CA HIS A 35 9.15 -5.63 13.71
C HIS A 35 10.54 -5.01 13.53
N GLY A 36 10.98 -4.11 14.42
CA GLY A 36 12.30 -3.47 14.35
C GLY A 36 12.47 -2.49 13.20
N GLY A 37 11.38 -2.04 12.57
CA GLY A 37 11.37 -0.99 11.55
C GLY A 37 11.64 0.41 12.11
N VAL A 38 11.36 0.63 13.40
CA VAL A 38 11.78 1.83 14.16
C VAL A 38 12.29 1.47 15.54
N GLY A 39 13.18 2.28 16.10
CA GLY A 39 13.59 2.13 17.49
C GLY A 39 12.47 2.51 18.46
N ALA A 40 12.39 1.86 19.62
CA ALA A 40 11.34 2.10 20.63
C ALA A 40 11.26 3.56 21.16
N GLN A 41 12.31 4.36 20.96
CA GLN A 41 12.36 5.77 21.34
C GLN A 41 12.10 6.72 20.16
N THR A 42 11.77 6.19 18.99
CA THR A 42 11.53 6.98 17.77
C THR A 42 10.24 7.76 17.95
N ARG A 43 10.30 9.09 17.79
CA ARG A 43 9.09 9.93 17.81
C ARG A 43 8.20 9.56 16.63
N HIS A 44 6.94 9.23 16.90
CA HIS A 44 5.97 8.95 15.86
C HIS A 44 5.71 10.22 15.03
N SER A 45 6.00 10.16 13.73
CA SER A 45 5.73 11.24 12.77
C SER A 45 5.51 10.68 11.37
N PHE A 46 4.80 11.43 10.53
CA PHE A 46 4.64 11.08 9.12
C PHE A 46 5.97 11.06 8.36
N SER A 47 6.94 11.88 8.75
CA SER A 47 8.28 11.85 8.15
C SER A 47 8.98 10.52 8.36
N VAL A 48 8.82 9.90 9.54
CA VAL A 48 9.40 8.58 9.82
C VAL A 48 8.77 7.51 8.93
N LEU A 49 7.45 7.55 8.72
CA LEU A 49 6.77 6.62 7.81
C LEU A 49 7.21 6.84 6.36
N ALA A 50 7.34 8.10 5.92
CA ALA A 50 7.84 8.47 4.61
C ALA A 50 9.22 7.89 4.34
N ASP A 51 10.15 8.05 5.30
CA ASP A 51 11.53 7.56 5.19
C ASP A 51 11.59 6.02 5.14
N ILE A 52 10.84 5.34 6.00
CA ILE A 52 10.82 3.87 6.07
C ILE A 52 10.26 3.25 4.80
N PHE A 53 9.15 3.80 4.31
CA PHE A 53 8.40 3.23 3.21
C PHE A 53 8.79 3.81 1.85
N GLY A 54 9.67 4.82 1.79
CA GLY A 54 10.02 5.51 0.55
C GLY A 54 8.82 6.22 -0.09
N LEU A 55 7.97 6.80 0.75
CA LEU A 55 6.75 7.54 0.35
C LEU A 55 6.96 9.05 0.50
N GLU A 56 6.21 9.83 -0.27
CA GLU A 56 6.11 11.27 -0.07
C GLU A 56 5.11 11.58 1.06
N GLY A 57 5.26 12.72 1.75
CA GLY A 57 4.42 13.05 2.90
C GLY A 57 2.92 13.19 2.59
N ASN A 58 2.56 13.50 1.35
CA ASN A 58 1.19 13.56 0.82
C ASN A 58 0.66 12.21 0.33
N GLU A 59 1.49 11.16 0.30
CA GLU A 59 1.09 9.79 -0.08
C GLU A 59 0.69 8.96 1.14
N ILE A 60 0.74 9.51 2.36
CA ILE A 60 0.50 8.78 3.60
C ILE A 60 -0.81 9.23 4.23
N TYR A 61 -1.69 8.27 4.49
CA TYR A 61 -2.90 8.48 5.28
C TYR A 61 -2.97 7.45 6.40
N VAL A 62 -2.85 7.89 7.65
CA VAL A 62 -3.08 7.05 8.83
C VAL A 62 -4.53 7.21 9.27
N VAL A 63 -5.29 6.12 9.28
CA VAL A 63 -6.72 6.17 9.62
C VAL A 63 -6.94 6.47 11.11
N PRO A 64 -8.11 7.03 11.48
CA PRO A 64 -8.47 7.25 12.88
C PRO A 64 -8.45 5.95 13.70
N SER A 65 -8.17 6.08 14.99
CA SER A 65 -8.21 4.95 15.93
C SER A 65 -9.61 4.31 15.97
N GLY A 66 -9.64 2.97 16.07
CA GLY A 66 -10.88 2.19 16.08
C GLY A 66 -11.47 1.95 14.68
N VAL A 67 -10.80 2.35 13.61
CA VAL A 67 -11.22 2.14 12.21
C VAL A 67 -10.15 1.35 11.46
N GLN A 68 -10.57 0.50 10.52
CA GLN A 68 -9.70 -0.28 9.64
C GLN A 68 -9.37 0.49 8.35
N ALA A 69 -8.14 0.39 7.88
CA ALA A 69 -7.69 0.98 6.61
C ALA A 69 -8.47 0.47 5.39
N ASP A 70 -8.91 -0.78 5.40
CA ASP A 70 -9.65 -1.45 4.33
C ASP A 70 -10.86 -0.65 3.83
N GLY A 71 -11.66 -0.14 4.78
CA GLY A 71 -12.85 0.66 4.45
C GLY A 71 -12.49 1.95 3.71
N TYR A 72 -11.38 2.60 4.07
CA TYR A 72 -10.91 3.81 3.38
C TYR A 72 -10.43 3.51 1.96
N VAL A 73 -9.75 2.38 1.75
CA VAL A 73 -9.35 1.93 0.41
C VAL A 73 -10.58 1.75 -0.48
N LEU A 74 -11.58 1.01 0.00
CA LEU A 74 -12.78 0.70 -0.80
C LEU A 74 -13.68 1.91 -1.03
N GLU A 75 -13.90 2.76 -0.02
CA GLU A 75 -14.68 3.98 -0.18
C GLU A 75 -13.97 4.97 -1.13
N SER A 76 -12.62 5.01 -1.13
CA SER A 76 -11.88 5.80 -2.12
C SER A 76 -12.11 5.28 -3.54
N LEU A 77 -11.99 3.97 -3.76
CA LEU A 77 -12.20 3.35 -5.08
C LEU A 77 -13.62 3.53 -5.61
N LYS A 78 -14.61 3.64 -4.73
CA LYS A 78 -16.00 3.92 -5.11
C LYS A 78 -16.16 5.28 -5.81
N TYR A 79 -15.36 6.28 -5.44
CA TYR A 79 -15.41 7.62 -6.04
C TYR A 79 -14.33 7.89 -7.10
N LEU A 80 -13.34 6.98 -7.23
CA LEU A 80 -12.22 7.14 -8.15
C LEU A 80 -12.31 6.13 -9.31
N PRO A 81 -12.89 6.53 -10.47
CA PRO A 81 -13.26 5.59 -11.55
C PRO A 81 -12.06 5.00 -12.30
N ILE A 82 -10.86 5.59 -12.20
CA ILE A 82 -9.64 5.14 -12.87
C ILE A 82 -8.56 4.91 -11.80
N SER A 83 -8.86 4.02 -10.86
CA SER A 83 -7.95 3.70 -9.75
C SER A 83 -8.04 2.23 -9.39
N PHE A 84 -6.99 1.72 -8.76
CA PHE A 84 -6.93 0.36 -8.25
C PHE A 84 -6.17 0.32 -6.93
N ALA A 85 -6.54 -0.63 -6.07
CA ALA A 85 -5.80 -0.97 -4.87
C ALA A 85 -4.66 -1.94 -5.18
N VAL A 86 -3.50 -1.71 -4.59
CA VAL A 86 -2.39 -2.67 -4.56
C VAL A 86 -2.48 -3.43 -3.24
N THR A 87 -3.00 -4.66 -3.28
CA THR A 87 -3.21 -5.48 -2.07
C THR A 87 -3.47 -6.93 -2.42
N ASN A 88 -3.06 -7.83 -1.54
CA ASN A 88 -3.35 -9.26 -1.63
C ASN A 88 -4.62 -9.68 -0.90
N ASP A 89 -5.21 -8.79 -0.08
CA ASP A 89 -6.50 -9.04 0.54
C ASP A 89 -7.61 -9.07 -0.53
N ARG A 90 -8.60 -9.94 -0.33
CA ARG A 90 -9.80 -10.01 -1.16
C ARG A 90 -10.95 -9.19 -0.58
N PHE A 91 -10.83 -8.70 0.65
CA PHE A 91 -11.83 -7.92 1.37
C PHE A 91 -13.22 -8.57 1.37
N ARG A 92 -13.29 -9.88 1.59
CA ARG A 92 -14.54 -10.66 1.46
C ARG A 92 -15.65 -10.13 2.36
N ASP A 93 -15.30 -9.66 3.55
CA ASP A 93 -16.25 -9.13 4.53
C ASP A 93 -16.91 -7.81 4.07
N TYR A 94 -16.32 -7.14 3.09
CA TYR A 94 -16.78 -5.87 2.55
C TYR A 94 -17.59 -6.00 1.24
N GLU A 95 -17.75 -7.21 0.70
CA GLU A 95 -18.42 -7.44 -0.60
C GLU A 95 -19.87 -6.92 -0.62
N ALA A 96 -20.60 -7.12 0.48
CA ALA A 96 -21.97 -6.64 0.63
C ALA A 96 -22.07 -5.10 0.69
N LEU A 97 -21.02 -4.43 1.18
CA LEU A 97 -20.98 -2.98 1.36
C LEU A 97 -20.50 -2.24 0.10
N TYR A 98 -19.64 -2.88 -0.70
CA TYR A 98 -19.01 -2.27 -1.89
C TYR A 98 -19.22 -3.09 -3.18
N PRO A 99 -20.45 -3.51 -3.51
CA PRO A 99 -20.68 -4.41 -4.65
C PRO A 99 -20.29 -3.77 -5.99
N ALA A 100 -20.42 -2.44 -6.11
CA ALA A 100 -20.03 -1.72 -7.33
C ALA A 100 -18.52 -1.74 -7.58
N VAL A 101 -17.70 -1.61 -6.53
CA VAL A 101 -16.24 -1.69 -6.62
C VAL A 101 -15.82 -3.11 -6.96
N MET A 102 -16.40 -4.09 -6.27
CA MET A 102 -15.95 -5.49 -6.34
C MET A 102 -16.45 -6.28 -7.57
N LYS A 103 -17.33 -5.70 -8.37
CA LYS A 103 -17.90 -6.35 -9.57
C LYS A 103 -16.87 -6.70 -10.65
N SER A 104 -15.79 -5.93 -10.73
CA SER A 104 -14.71 -6.10 -11.70
C SER A 104 -13.49 -6.77 -11.04
N ASN A 105 -12.57 -7.33 -11.82
CA ASN A 105 -11.27 -7.75 -11.30
C ASN A 105 -10.19 -6.65 -11.43
N GLN A 106 -10.52 -5.51 -12.04
CA GLN A 106 -9.55 -4.46 -12.34
C GLN A 106 -9.26 -3.52 -11.15
N TRP A 107 -10.17 -3.44 -10.18
CA TRP A 107 -10.01 -2.54 -9.02
C TRP A 107 -8.88 -2.96 -8.08
N ARG A 108 -8.35 -4.19 -8.20
CA ARG A 108 -7.29 -4.71 -7.34
C ARG A 108 -6.16 -5.32 -8.16
N LYS A 109 -4.93 -5.01 -7.77
CA LYS A 109 -3.69 -5.63 -8.28
C LYS A 109 -2.98 -6.31 -7.11
N GLY A 110 -2.87 -7.63 -7.17
CA GLY A 110 -2.15 -8.42 -6.17
C GLY A 110 -0.64 -8.31 -6.35
N VAL A 111 0.12 -8.32 -5.25
CA VAL A 111 1.58 -8.29 -5.27
C VAL A 111 2.12 -9.72 -5.25
N VAL A 112 3.00 -10.04 -6.21
CA VAL A 112 3.65 -11.34 -6.33
C VAL A 112 5.16 -11.16 -6.23
N PHE A 113 5.76 -11.92 -5.30
CA PHE A 113 7.20 -12.06 -5.15
C PHE A 113 7.66 -13.36 -5.83
N SER A 114 8.50 -13.27 -6.86
CA SER A 114 9.00 -14.47 -7.56
C SER A 114 10.36 -14.22 -8.18
N LYS A 115 11.29 -15.17 -8.00
CA LYS A 115 12.66 -15.10 -8.57
C LYS A 115 13.42 -13.80 -8.26
N GLY A 116 13.17 -13.21 -7.08
CA GLY A 116 13.78 -11.94 -6.68
C GLY A 116 13.17 -10.70 -7.35
N GLU A 117 11.99 -10.85 -7.98
CA GLU A 117 11.25 -9.74 -8.59
C GLU A 117 9.93 -9.49 -7.85
N VAL A 118 9.48 -8.23 -7.90
CA VAL A 118 8.13 -7.82 -7.47
C VAL A 118 7.27 -7.57 -8.71
N LYS A 119 6.07 -8.13 -8.73
CA LYS A 119 5.10 -7.96 -9.83
C LYS A 119 3.73 -7.61 -9.30
N LEU A 120 2.98 -6.85 -10.08
CA LEU A 120 1.55 -6.65 -9.87
C LEU A 120 0.75 -7.55 -10.81
N LEU A 121 -0.22 -8.28 -10.28
CA LEU A 121 -1.15 -9.04 -11.10
C LEU A 121 -1.95 -8.08 -11.96
N GLN A 122 -2.07 -8.37 -13.26
CA GLN A 122 -2.83 -7.56 -14.23
C GLN A 122 -2.31 -6.12 -14.39
N HIS A 123 -1.05 -5.87 -14.06
CA HIS A 123 -0.36 -4.62 -14.34
C HIS A 123 1.08 -4.95 -14.73
N ARG A 124 1.53 -4.43 -15.88
CA ARG A 124 2.87 -4.70 -16.39
C ARG A 124 3.66 -3.40 -16.34
N PHE A 125 4.63 -3.37 -15.44
CA PHE A 125 5.59 -2.28 -15.37
C PHE A 125 6.43 -2.17 -16.65
N SER A 126 6.79 -0.95 -16.98
CA SER A 126 7.72 -0.63 -18.07
C SER A 126 9.15 -1.14 -17.78
N VAL A 127 9.48 -1.32 -16.49
CA VAL A 127 10.75 -1.82 -15.99
C VAL A 127 10.56 -3.05 -15.10
N THR A 128 11.58 -3.91 -15.03
CA THR A 128 11.57 -5.04 -14.09
C THR A 128 11.95 -4.55 -12.69
N LEU A 129 11.08 -4.78 -11.70
CA LEU A 129 11.35 -4.45 -10.29
C LEU A 129 12.08 -5.60 -9.60
N LYS A 130 13.39 -5.46 -9.41
CA LYS A 130 14.24 -6.44 -8.72
C LYS A 130 14.43 -6.07 -7.26
N ILE A 131 14.30 -7.04 -6.37
CA ILE A 131 14.56 -6.90 -4.94
C ILE A 131 16.05 -7.09 -4.72
N ASP A 132 16.73 -6.03 -4.31
CA ASP A 132 18.11 -6.13 -3.86
C ASP A 132 18.15 -6.87 -2.52
N ARG A 133 18.66 -8.11 -2.53
CA ARG A 133 19.02 -8.80 -1.30
C ARG A 133 20.34 -8.18 -0.81
N GLN A 134 20.27 -7.27 0.13
CA GLN A 134 21.42 -6.95 1.00
C GLN A 134 21.60 -8.04 2.04
#